data_AF-A0A397C9M0-F1
#
_entry.id   AF-A0A397C9M0-F1
#
_cell.length_a   1.000
_cell.length_b   1.000
_cell.length_c   1.000
_cell.angle_alpha   90.00
_cell.angle_beta   90.00
_cell.angle_gamma   90.00
#
_symmetry.space_group_name_H-M   'P 1'
#
loop_
_entity.id
_entity.type
_entity.pdbx_description
1 polymer ?
#
loop_
_entity_poly.entity_id
_entity_poly.type
_entity_poly.pdbx_seq_one_letter_code
_entity_poly.pdbx_strand_id
1 'polypeptide(L)'
;MPLSQHRGESTTDVAFMGMQTPGRQADRHVSYEYMSPHDRKSSTTSFFPSWVNTSSLSSTRLSRFSKTTSKERGDPPPSVDREMLLQEMETLLGLESQSTCAWSECEEAREAHEAQYASLRAKLAAYTHTIAEVPVASHHPNWAILRDMVDNQLPKFLAHLQVKINANDAKARHIREQLDLVRQKRLAVQDLILQLESSTSIPTPTSSASSA
;
A
#
# COMPACT_ATOMS: atom_id res chain seq x y z
N MET A 1 -22.97 -82.02 -40.61
CA MET A 1 -21.58 -82.18 -41.10
C MET A 1 -20.70 -81.13 -40.44
N PRO A 2 -19.43 -81.43 -40.09
CA PRO A 2 -19.06 -81.46 -38.66
C PRO A 2 -17.79 -80.66 -38.25
N LEU A 3 -17.38 -80.79 -36.97
CA LEU A 3 -16.11 -80.36 -36.35
C LEU A 3 -15.97 -78.82 -36.08
N SER A 4 -14.99 -78.26 -35.36
CA SER A 4 -14.35 -78.52 -34.02
C SER A 4 -13.17 -77.51 -33.85
N GLN A 5 -12.63 -77.10 -32.68
CA GLN A 5 -12.93 -77.36 -31.27
C GLN A 5 -12.32 -76.25 -30.35
N HIS A 6 -12.94 -76.02 -29.18
CA HIS A 6 -12.37 -75.66 -27.84
C HIS A 6 -11.03 -74.87 -27.65
N ARG A 7 -11.11 -73.88 -26.72
CA ARG A 7 -10.06 -73.47 -25.72
C ARG A 7 -8.82 -72.70 -26.27
N GLY A 8 -8.16 -71.78 -25.54
CA GLY A 8 -8.46 -71.12 -24.25
C GLY A 8 -7.27 -70.26 -23.74
N GLU A 9 -7.49 -69.54 -22.62
CA GLU A 9 -6.63 -69.24 -21.44
C GLU A 9 -5.10 -69.47 -21.54
N SER A 10 -4.19 -68.70 -20.90
CA SER A 10 -4.26 -67.68 -19.84
C SER A 10 -3.06 -66.68 -20.03
N THR A 11 -2.48 -65.88 -19.11
CA THR A 11 -2.49 -65.73 -17.62
C THR A 11 -2.15 -64.27 -17.23
N THR A 12 -2.23 -63.91 -15.94
CA THR A 12 -1.73 -62.65 -15.34
C THR A 12 -0.35 -62.80 -14.66
N ASP A 13 0.15 -61.68 -14.11
CA ASP A 13 1.15 -61.54 -13.03
C ASP A 13 2.62 -61.97 -13.23
N VAL A 14 3.53 -61.00 -13.10
CA VAL A 14 4.50 -60.90 -11.98
C VAL A 14 4.76 -59.41 -11.70
N ALA A 15 4.84 -59.02 -10.43
CA ALA A 15 5.35 -57.71 -10.00
C ALA A 15 6.52 -57.88 -9.01
N PHE A 16 7.57 -57.06 -9.11
CA PHE A 16 8.45 -56.78 -7.97
C PHE A 16 9.25 -55.47 -8.10
N MET A 17 9.75 -54.97 -6.96
CA MET A 17 10.53 -53.73 -6.84
C MET A 17 12.04 -53.99 -6.97
N GLY A 18 12.78 -52.98 -7.44
CA GLY A 18 14.25 -52.93 -7.39
C GLY A 18 14.73 -51.48 -7.17
N MET A 19 15.80 -51.27 -6.41
CA MET A 19 16.27 -49.96 -5.94
C MET A 19 17.63 -49.56 -6.54
N GLN A 20 18.05 -48.32 -6.25
CA GLN A 20 19.41 -47.75 -6.31
C GLN A 20 19.91 -47.10 -7.62
N THR A 21 19.94 -45.75 -7.58
CA THR A 21 21.00 -44.88 -8.13
C THR A 21 22.31 -45.10 -7.33
N PRO A 22 23.55 -44.84 -7.86
CA PRO A 22 23.98 -43.52 -8.37
C PRO A 22 25.04 -43.49 -9.52
N GLY A 23 25.26 -42.31 -10.13
CA GLY A 23 26.36 -42.07 -11.10
C GLY A 23 26.45 -40.62 -11.60
N ARG A 24 27.66 -40.05 -11.67
CA ARG A 24 27.95 -38.61 -11.87
C ARG A 24 28.17 -38.19 -13.34
N GLN A 25 27.89 -36.90 -13.61
CA GLN A 25 28.55 -35.97 -14.56
C GLN A 25 28.67 -36.32 -16.06
N ALA A 26 28.06 -35.45 -16.89
CA ALA A 26 28.70 -34.83 -18.07
C ALA A 26 28.03 -33.47 -18.36
N ASP A 27 28.78 -32.52 -18.93
CA ASP A 27 28.41 -31.10 -19.00
C ASP A 27 27.31 -30.74 -20.01
N ARG A 28 26.50 -29.71 -19.66
CA ARG A 28 26.18 -28.62 -20.59
C ARG A 28 26.13 -27.26 -19.89
N HIS A 29 27.06 -26.40 -20.26
CA HIS A 29 27.00 -24.96 -20.00
C HIS A 29 25.84 -24.35 -20.81
N VAL A 30 24.88 -23.72 -20.15
CA VAL A 30 24.03 -22.68 -20.75
C VAL A 30 23.87 -21.57 -19.73
N SER A 31 24.51 -20.43 -19.97
CA SER A 31 24.39 -19.25 -19.12
C SER A 31 23.10 -18.49 -19.43
N TYR A 32 22.21 -18.38 -18.45
CA TYR A 32 21.20 -17.32 -18.42
C TYR A 32 21.13 -16.75 -17.00
N GLU A 33 21.49 -15.48 -16.87
CA GLU A 33 21.20 -14.72 -15.67
C GLU A 33 19.69 -14.49 -15.59
N TYR A 34 19.04 -15.13 -14.63
CA TYR A 34 17.67 -14.80 -14.24
C TYR A 34 17.65 -14.58 -12.73
N MET A 35 17.85 -13.33 -12.32
CA MET A 35 17.82 -12.96 -10.90
C MET A 35 16.42 -13.22 -10.35
N SER A 36 16.30 -14.25 -9.49
CA SER A 36 15.04 -14.57 -8.82
C SER A 36 14.64 -13.41 -7.90
N PRO A 37 13.40 -12.88 -8.00
CA PRO A 37 12.97 -11.71 -7.21
C PRO A 37 12.76 -12.01 -5.72
N HIS A 38 12.98 -13.24 -5.27
CA HIS A 38 12.61 -13.71 -3.93
C HIS A 38 13.63 -13.44 -2.81
N ASP A 39 14.84 -12.94 -3.11
CA ASP A 39 15.86 -12.63 -2.09
C ASP A 39 15.77 -11.20 -1.49
N ARG A 40 14.65 -10.49 -1.70
CA ARG A 40 14.29 -9.35 -0.85
C ARG A 40 13.86 -9.83 0.53
N LYS A 41 14.87 -10.05 1.38
CA LYS A 41 14.72 -10.32 2.83
C LYS A 41 13.64 -9.44 3.44
N SER A 42 12.68 -10.05 4.12
CA SER A 42 11.55 -9.37 4.75
C SER A 42 11.99 -8.54 5.95
N SER A 43 12.56 -7.36 5.72
CA SER A 43 12.80 -6.32 6.72
C SER A 43 11.47 -5.68 7.13
N THR A 44 10.59 -6.47 7.76
CA THR A 44 9.35 -5.99 8.41
C THR A 44 9.69 -5.31 9.74
N THR A 45 10.69 -4.44 9.71
CA THR A 45 11.09 -3.58 10.83
C THR A 45 10.29 -2.28 10.72
N SER A 46 9.28 -2.17 11.58
CA SER A 46 8.47 -0.98 11.85
C SER A 46 9.14 0.35 11.49
N PHE A 47 8.72 0.96 10.38
CA PHE A 47 9.21 2.29 9.94
C PHE A 47 8.09 3.28 9.62
N PHE A 48 6.87 3.05 10.14
CA PHE A 48 5.86 4.11 10.21
C PHE A 48 6.24 5.10 11.33
N PRO A 49 6.47 6.40 11.03
CA PRO A 49 6.69 7.40 12.06
C PRO A 49 5.47 7.50 12.99
N SER A 50 5.68 7.64 14.29
CA SER A 50 4.61 7.75 15.31
C SER A 50 3.79 9.05 15.25
N TRP A 51 3.85 9.76 14.11
CA TRP A 51 3.26 11.07 13.87
C TRP A 51 1.93 11.03 13.13
N VAL A 52 1.46 9.85 12.71
CA VAL A 52 0.05 9.60 12.28
C VAL A 52 -0.90 9.56 13.51
N ASN A 53 -0.65 10.46 14.46
CA ASN A 53 -1.49 10.82 15.59
C ASN A 53 -1.44 12.35 15.70
N THR A 54 -1.92 13.04 14.67
CA THR A 54 -2.00 14.51 14.58
C THR A 54 -3.09 15.12 15.46
N SER A 55 -3.27 14.56 16.67
CA SER A 55 -3.97 15.18 17.80
C SER A 55 -3.38 16.56 18.20
N SER A 56 -2.25 16.96 17.58
CA SER A 56 -1.57 18.24 17.76
C SER A 56 -1.62 19.18 16.53
N LEU A 57 -2.53 18.98 15.57
CA LEU A 57 -2.84 20.02 14.55
C LEU A 57 -3.58 21.25 15.13
N SER A 58 -3.95 21.18 16.41
CA SER A 58 -4.69 22.19 17.18
C SER A 58 -3.80 23.11 18.05
N SER A 59 -2.48 22.94 18.06
CA SER A 59 -1.62 23.52 19.10
C SER A 59 -0.45 24.42 18.64
N THR A 60 -0.49 24.97 17.42
CA THR A 60 0.45 26.05 17.00
C THR A 60 -0.11 27.45 17.28
N ARG A 61 -0.55 27.63 18.54
CA ARG A 61 -0.46 28.89 19.30
C ARG A 61 -0.99 30.22 18.68
N LEU A 62 -2.04 30.19 17.85
CA LEU A 62 -2.87 31.39 17.57
C LEU A 62 -3.72 31.79 18.79
N SER A 63 -3.05 32.13 19.90
CA SER A 63 -3.63 32.53 21.18
C SER A 63 -2.83 33.67 21.81
N ARG A 64 -2.77 34.80 21.07
CA ARG A 64 -2.41 36.12 21.64
C ARG A 64 -2.95 37.33 20.87
N PHE A 65 -4.12 37.23 20.24
CA PHE A 65 -4.89 38.42 19.83
C PHE A 65 -5.79 38.96 20.96
N SER A 66 -5.25 38.96 22.18
CA SER A 66 -5.89 39.58 23.34
C SER A 66 -5.72 41.10 23.26
N LYS A 67 -6.80 41.76 22.85
CA LYS A 67 -6.96 43.20 22.62
C LYS A 67 -6.47 44.07 23.81
N THR A 68 -5.20 44.45 23.83
CA THR A 68 -4.64 45.45 24.75
C THR A 68 -4.16 46.67 23.98
N THR A 69 -4.84 47.80 24.13
CA THR A 69 -4.40 49.10 23.62
C THR A 69 -3.18 49.58 24.42
N SER A 70 -2.00 49.57 23.82
CA SER A 70 -0.89 50.42 24.24
C SER A 70 -0.13 50.93 23.03
N LYS A 71 0.46 52.12 23.18
CA LYS A 71 0.93 52.98 22.10
C LYS A 71 2.45 53.05 22.13
N GLU A 72 3.11 52.17 21.40
CA GLU A 72 4.54 52.32 21.10
C GLU A 72 4.82 51.98 19.63
N ARG A 73 5.87 52.58 19.08
CA ARG A 73 6.11 52.69 17.64
C ARG A 73 7.19 51.69 17.21
N GLY A 74 6.80 50.69 16.43
CA GLY A 74 7.72 49.70 15.87
C GLY A 74 6.97 48.61 15.13
N ASP A 75 6.47 48.91 13.95
CA ASP A 75 6.03 47.87 13.02
C ASP A 75 7.23 46.96 12.71
N PRO A 76 7.10 45.62 12.78
CA PRO A 76 8.18 44.73 12.37
C PRO A 76 8.49 44.96 10.88
N PRO A 77 9.76 44.89 10.45
CA PRO A 77 10.07 45.04 9.04
C PRO A 77 9.40 43.90 8.24
N PRO A 78 8.75 44.19 7.09
CA PRO A 78 7.92 43.23 6.35
C PRO A 78 8.69 42.01 5.81
N SER A 79 10.02 42.00 5.94
CA SER A 79 10.86 40.82 5.70
C SER A 79 10.61 39.68 6.69
N VAL A 80 10.25 39.97 7.95
CA VAL A 80 10.05 38.91 8.97
C VAL A 80 8.81 38.08 8.65
N ASP A 81 7.69 38.74 8.32
CA ASP A 81 6.44 38.07 7.98
C ASP A 81 6.56 37.29 6.65
N ARG A 82 7.28 37.84 5.66
CA ARG A 82 7.54 37.15 4.39
C ARG A 82 8.41 35.90 4.58
N GLU A 83 9.46 35.98 5.39
CA GLU A 83 10.35 34.83 5.64
C GLU A 83 9.61 33.70 6.39
N MET A 84 8.76 34.04 7.36
CA MET A 84 7.91 33.06 8.05
C MET A 84 6.94 32.36 7.11
N LEU A 85 6.29 33.07 6.18
CA LEU A 85 5.39 32.46 5.20
C LEU A 85 6.13 31.56 4.20
N LEU A 86 7.36 31.91 3.80
CA LEU A 86 8.19 31.05 2.97
C LEU A 86 8.59 29.75 3.69
N GLN A 87 8.98 29.85 4.97
CA GLN A 87 9.31 28.70 5.81
C GLN A 87 8.08 27.80 6.07
N GLU A 88 6.88 28.40 6.24
CA GLU A 88 5.63 27.64 6.31
C GLU A 88 5.33 26.94 4.97
N MET A 89 5.53 27.59 3.82
CA MET A 89 5.32 26.95 2.52
C MET A 89 6.32 25.81 2.24
N GLU A 90 7.60 25.94 2.61
CA GLU A 90 8.56 24.83 2.55
C GLU A 90 8.11 23.65 3.43
N THR A 91 7.65 23.94 4.65
CA THR A 91 7.11 22.93 5.57
C THR A 91 5.89 22.22 4.98
N LEU A 92 4.96 22.97 4.36
CA LEU A 92 3.76 22.43 3.72
C LEU A 92 4.09 21.60 2.46
N LEU A 93 5.09 22.00 1.67
CA LEU A 93 5.60 21.21 0.54
C LEU A 93 6.24 19.90 1.02
N GLY A 94 7.00 19.94 2.13
CA GLY A 94 7.56 18.74 2.76
C GLY A 94 6.46 17.77 3.24
N LEU A 95 5.39 18.28 3.84
CA LEU A 95 4.22 17.49 4.25
C LEU A 95 3.40 16.96 3.07
N GLU A 96 3.23 17.74 2.00
CA GLU A 96 2.56 17.31 0.76
C GLU A 96 3.32 16.16 0.10
N SER A 97 4.65 16.24 0.04
CA SER A 97 5.54 15.17 -0.45
C SER A 97 5.44 13.90 0.39
N GLN A 98 5.62 14.01 1.71
CA GLN A 98 5.53 12.85 2.63
C GLN A 98 4.15 12.17 2.58
N SER A 99 3.07 12.95 2.53
CA SER A 99 1.70 12.42 2.45
C SER A 99 1.43 11.73 1.10
N THR A 100 2.04 12.22 0.01
CA THR A 100 1.94 11.60 -1.31
C THR A 100 2.67 10.25 -1.34
N CYS A 101 3.87 10.16 -0.77
CA CYS A 101 4.60 8.89 -0.63
C CYS A 101 3.82 7.88 0.23
N ALA A 102 3.33 8.31 1.41
CA ALA A 102 2.56 7.44 2.31
C ALA A 102 1.23 6.95 1.69
N TRP A 103 0.63 7.72 0.78
CA TRP A 103 -0.52 7.26 0.00
C TRP A 103 -0.13 6.22 -1.06
N SER A 104 1.01 6.41 -1.77
CA SER A 104 1.54 5.40 -2.71
C SER A 104 1.80 4.06 -2.02
N GLU A 105 2.44 4.07 -0.85
CA GLU A 105 2.65 2.87 -0.02
C GLU A 105 1.32 2.17 0.36
N CYS A 106 0.25 2.94 0.54
CA CYS A 106 -1.08 2.38 0.83
C CYS A 106 -1.67 1.69 -0.41
N GLU A 107 -1.64 2.31 -1.59
CA GLU A 107 -2.15 1.70 -2.83
C GLU A 107 -1.33 0.45 -3.23
N GLU A 108 0.01 0.48 -3.13
CA GLU A 108 0.87 -0.69 -3.36
C GLU A 108 0.53 -1.85 -2.40
N ALA A 109 0.37 -1.54 -1.11
CA ALA A 109 -0.02 -2.54 -0.11
C ALA A 109 -1.45 -3.06 -0.31
N ARG A 110 -2.34 -2.24 -0.89
CA ARG A 110 -3.72 -2.60 -1.22
C ARG A 110 -3.75 -3.56 -2.43
N GLU A 111 -3.06 -3.22 -3.52
CA GLU A 111 -2.92 -4.10 -4.70
C GLU A 111 -2.33 -5.46 -4.30
N ALA A 112 -1.29 -5.46 -3.45
CA ALA A 112 -0.69 -6.70 -2.95
C ALA A 112 -1.66 -7.57 -2.13
N HIS A 113 -2.56 -6.99 -1.33
CA HIS A 113 -3.60 -7.75 -0.62
C HIS A 113 -4.74 -8.20 -1.54
N GLU A 114 -5.16 -7.37 -2.50
CA GLU A 114 -6.19 -7.73 -3.48
C GLU A 114 -5.73 -8.88 -4.40
N ALA A 115 -4.47 -8.87 -4.85
CA ALA A 115 -3.88 -9.97 -5.62
C ALA A 115 -3.81 -11.29 -4.81
N GLN A 116 -3.44 -11.22 -3.52
CA GLN A 116 -3.46 -12.38 -2.62
C GLN A 116 -4.88 -12.92 -2.41
N TYR A 117 -5.85 -12.03 -2.17
CA TYR A 117 -7.27 -12.36 -2.00
C TYR A 117 -7.84 -13.02 -3.26
N ALA A 118 -7.58 -12.45 -4.44
CA ALA A 118 -8.00 -13.02 -5.72
C ALA A 118 -7.40 -14.41 -5.97
N SER A 119 -6.10 -14.60 -5.70
CA SER A 119 -5.43 -15.90 -5.84
C SER A 119 -6.02 -16.96 -4.90
N LEU A 120 -6.29 -16.61 -3.64
CA LEU A 120 -6.90 -17.52 -2.66
C LEU A 120 -8.36 -17.83 -3.00
N ARG A 121 -9.12 -16.84 -3.51
CA ARG A 121 -10.51 -17.02 -3.96
C ARG A 121 -10.60 -17.95 -5.17
N ALA A 122 -9.68 -17.83 -6.12
CA ALA A 122 -9.58 -18.75 -7.26
C ALA A 122 -9.23 -20.18 -6.83
N LYS A 123 -8.28 -20.34 -5.89
CA LYS A 123 -7.94 -21.65 -5.30
C LYS A 123 -9.11 -22.29 -4.56
N LEU A 124 -9.84 -21.51 -3.75
CA LEU A 124 -11.05 -21.98 -3.07
C LEU A 124 -12.07 -22.50 -4.09
N ALA A 125 -12.39 -21.71 -5.12
CA ALA A 125 -13.34 -22.12 -6.16
C ALA A 125 -12.91 -23.41 -6.88
N ALA A 126 -11.63 -23.55 -7.22
CA ALA A 126 -11.09 -24.76 -7.83
C ALA A 126 -11.22 -25.99 -6.91
N TYR A 127 -10.86 -25.88 -5.63
CA TYR A 127 -11.01 -27.00 -4.70
C TYR A 127 -12.47 -27.34 -4.40
N THR A 128 -13.38 -26.36 -4.32
CA THR A 128 -14.82 -26.61 -4.21
C THR A 128 -15.35 -27.39 -5.43
N HIS A 129 -14.87 -27.09 -6.64
CA HIS A 129 -15.20 -27.84 -7.85
C HIS A 129 -14.71 -29.29 -7.76
N THR A 130 -13.44 -29.52 -7.42
CA THR A 130 -12.88 -30.86 -7.24
C THR A 130 -13.61 -31.67 -6.16
N ILE A 131 -14.05 -31.01 -5.08
CA ILE A 131 -14.84 -31.64 -4.00
C ILE A 131 -16.22 -32.09 -4.51
N ALA A 132 -16.86 -31.32 -5.39
CA ALA A 132 -18.14 -31.69 -5.99
C ALA A 132 -18.03 -32.83 -7.02
N GLU A 133 -16.94 -32.86 -7.81
CA GLU A 133 -16.75 -33.84 -8.89
C GLU A 133 -16.31 -35.24 -8.41
N VAL A 134 -15.62 -35.35 -7.26
CA VAL A 134 -15.00 -36.62 -6.82
C VAL A 134 -15.51 -37.10 -5.44
N PRO A 135 -16.83 -37.28 -5.24
CA PRO A 135 -17.42 -37.65 -3.94
C PRO A 135 -16.98 -39.05 -3.44
N VAL A 136 -16.56 -39.93 -4.35
CA VAL A 136 -16.18 -41.33 -4.06
C VAL A 136 -14.88 -41.42 -3.22
N ALA A 137 -14.02 -40.41 -3.28
CA ALA A 137 -12.74 -40.41 -2.54
C ALA A 137 -12.86 -39.98 -1.06
N SER A 138 -14.09 -39.72 -0.58
CA SER A 138 -14.41 -39.15 0.73
C SER A 138 -13.93 -39.95 1.96
N HIS A 139 -13.50 -41.21 1.79
CA HIS A 139 -12.94 -42.05 2.85
C HIS A 139 -11.42 -41.85 3.09
N HIS A 140 -10.71 -41.16 2.21
CA HIS A 140 -9.26 -40.95 2.36
C HIS A 140 -8.96 -39.84 3.40
N PRO A 141 -7.97 -39.98 4.31
CA PRO A 141 -7.72 -38.97 5.35
C PRO A 141 -7.45 -37.56 4.79
N ASN A 142 -6.71 -37.45 3.68
CA ASN A 142 -6.45 -36.17 3.03
C ASN A 142 -7.74 -35.47 2.52
N TRP A 143 -8.85 -36.20 2.33
CA TRP A 143 -10.15 -35.63 1.95
C TRP A 143 -10.94 -35.04 3.12
N ALA A 144 -10.60 -35.39 4.37
CA ALA A 144 -11.05 -34.64 5.54
C ALA A 144 -10.26 -33.33 5.67
N ILE A 145 -8.94 -33.38 5.46
CA ILE A 145 -8.04 -32.21 5.50
C ILE A 145 -8.39 -31.20 4.39
N LEU A 146 -8.64 -31.67 3.15
CA LEU A 146 -9.03 -30.81 2.03
C LEU A 146 -10.36 -30.09 2.31
N ARG A 147 -11.35 -30.78 2.91
CA ARG A 147 -12.63 -30.18 3.29
C ARG A 147 -12.46 -29.16 4.41
N ASP A 148 -11.76 -29.46 5.50
CA ASP A 148 -11.49 -28.44 6.53
C ASP A 148 -10.76 -27.20 5.96
N MET A 149 -9.80 -27.41 5.05
CA MET A 149 -9.12 -26.31 4.37
C MET A 149 -10.08 -25.42 3.57
N VAL A 150 -11.02 -26.01 2.82
CA VAL A 150 -11.98 -25.28 1.96
C VAL A 150 -13.14 -24.68 2.75
N ASP A 151 -13.71 -25.44 3.67
CA ASP A 151 -14.92 -25.08 4.42
C ASP A 151 -14.61 -24.15 5.61
N ASN A 152 -13.45 -24.33 6.26
CA ASN A 152 -13.07 -23.60 7.46
C ASN A 152 -11.87 -22.67 7.29
N GLN A 153 -10.75 -23.13 6.72
CA GLN A 153 -9.49 -22.36 6.79
C GLN A 153 -9.40 -21.23 5.76
N LEU A 154 -9.59 -21.53 4.47
CA LEU A 154 -9.53 -20.54 3.38
C LEU A 154 -10.55 -19.40 3.55
N PRO A 155 -11.82 -19.64 3.98
CA PRO A 155 -12.75 -18.56 4.31
C PRO A 155 -12.27 -17.64 5.42
N LYS A 156 -11.62 -18.16 6.48
CA LYS A 156 -11.04 -17.35 7.56
C LYS A 156 -9.88 -16.50 7.06
N PHE A 157 -9.00 -17.05 6.22
CA PHE A 157 -7.90 -16.27 5.61
C PHE A 157 -8.41 -15.19 4.66
N LEU A 158 -9.43 -15.47 3.84
CA LEU A 158 -10.07 -14.49 2.96
C LEU A 158 -10.76 -13.36 3.76
N ALA A 159 -11.48 -13.71 4.84
CA ALA A 159 -12.08 -12.73 5.74
C ALA A 159 -11.01 -11.84 6.43
N HIS A 160 -9.89 -12.43 6.88
CA HIS A 160 -8.79 -11.68 7.47
C HIS A 160 -8.13 -10.74 6.45
N LEU A 161 -7.91 -11.18 5.20
CA LEU A 161 -7.41 -10.31 4.13
C LEU A 161 -8.38 -9.17 3.82
N GLN A 162 -9.69 -9.41 3.79
CA GLN A 162 -10.68 -8.35 3.61
C GLN A 162 -10.61 -7.31 4.74
N VAL A 163 -10.44 -7.74 6.00
CA VAL A 163 -10.23 -6.80 7.12
C VAL A 163 -8.96 -5.97 6.94
N LYS A 164 -7.87 -6.56 6.43
CA LYS A 164 -6.63 -5.82 6.11
C LYS A 164 -6.80 -4.81 4.98
N ILE A 165 -7.53 -5.15 3.93
CA ILE A 165 -7.88 -4.24 2.81
C ILE A 165 -8.71 -3.07 3.36
N ASN A 166 -9.83 -3.35 4.02
CA ASN A 166 -10.71 -2.32 4.60
C ASN A 166 -9.96 -1.37 5.58
N ALA A 167 -8.99 -1.90 6.32
CA ALA A 167 -8.14 -1.12 7.23
C ALA A 167 -7.04 -0.32 6.52
N ASN A 168 -6.61 -0.75 5.33
CA ASN A 168 -5.78 0.06 4.43
C ASN A 168 -6.62 1.19 3.82
N ASP A 169 -7.78 0.89 3.24
CA ASP A 169 -8.70 1.87 2.63
C ASP A 169 -9.06 3.01 3.60
N ALA A 170 -9.20 2.69 4.89
CA ALA A 170 -9.41 3.69 5.95
C ALA A 170 -8.21 4.62 6.17
N LYS A 171 -6.97 4.09 6.10
CA LYS A 171 -5.74 4.89 6.16
C LYS A 171 -5.54 5.72 4.90
N ALA A 172 -5.73 5.12 3.72
CA ALA A 172 -5.59 5.82 2.43
C ALA A 172 -6.54 7.02 2.33
N ARG A 173 -7.81 6.86 2.75
CA ARG A 173 -8.76 7.99 2.86
C ARG A 173 -8.29 9.05 3.85
N HIS A 174 -7.84 8.67 5.05
CA HIS A 174 -7.36 9.64 6.02
C HIS A 174 -6.12 10.41 5.54
N ILE A 175 -5.14 9.74 4.91
CA ILE A 175 -3.96 10.38 4.33
C ILE A 175 -4.38 11.37 3.23
N ARG A 176 -5.35 11.00 2.39
CA ARG A 176 -5.90 11.87 1.35
C ARG A 176 -6.61 13.10 1.93
N GLU A 177 -7.41 12.93 2.97
CA GLU A 177 -8.04 14.04 3.71
C GLU A 177 -6.99 15.01 4.28
N GLN A 178 -5.88 14.50 4.84
CA GLN A 178 -4.76 15.34 5.31
C GLN A 178 -4.02 16.03 4.16
N LEU A 179 -3.77 15.33 3.05
CA LEU A 179 -3.11 15.86 1.85
C LEU A 179 -3.90 17.02 1.24
N ASP A 180 -5.23 16.90 1.16
CA ASP A 180 -6.09 17.96 0.64
C ASP A 180 -6.15 19.18 1.59
N LEU A 181 -6.10 18.97 2.91
CA LEU A 181 -5.96 20.06 3.90
C LEU A 181 -4.60 20.76 3.82
N VAL A 182 -3.50 20.02 3.62
CA VAL A 182 -2.16 20.59 3.43
C VAL A 182 -2.11 21.44 2.15
N ARG A 183 -2.71 20.95 1.05
CA ARG A 183 -2.84 21.69 -0.21
C ARG A 183 -3.62 22.99 -0.07
N GLN A 184 -4.76 22.95 0.63
CA GLN A 184 -5.56 24.15 0.90
C GLN A 184 -4.76 25.21 1.68
N LYS A 185 -4.04 24.79 2.73
CA LYS A 185 -3.13 25.69 3.47
C LYS A 185 -2.01 26.23 2.60
N ARG A 186 -1.38 25.39 1.78
CA ARG A 186 -0.26 25.81 0.91
C ARG A 186 -0.71 26.85 -0.11
N LEU A 187 -1.90 26.71 -0.69
CA LEU A 187 -2.48 27.71 -1.58
C LEU A 187 -2.78 29.03 -0.84
N ALA A 188 -3.36 28.97 0.37
CA ALA A 188 -3.61 30.18 1.16
C ALA A 188 -2.31 30.93 1.56
N VAL A 189 -1.25 30.21 1.92
CA VAL A 189 0.09 30.80 2.19
C VAL A 189 0.70 31.39 0.92
N GLN A 190 0.56 30.71 -0.22
CA GLN A 190 0.99 31.20 -1.53
C GLN A 190 0.28 32.52 -1.91
N ASP A 191 -1.04 32.60 -1.72
CA ASP A 191 -1.83 33.81 -1.97
C ASP A 191 -1.44 34.97 -1.04
N LEU A 192 -1.12 34.69 0.23
CA LEU A 192 -0.65 35.70 1.19
C LEU A 192 0.73 36.29 0.80
N ILE A 193 1.65 35.45 0.32
CA ILE A 193 2.97 35.91 -0.18
C ILE A 193 2.78 36.83 -1.40
N LEU A 194 1.92 36.46 -2.35
CA LEU A 194 1.62 37.29 -3.52
C LEU A 194 0.93 38.63 -3.15
N GLN A 195 0.11 38.64 -2.10
CA GLN A 195 -0.49 39.87 -1.56
C GLN A 195 0.55 40.80 -0.91
N LEU A 196 1.53 40.26 -0.17
CA LEU A 196 2.64 41.05 0.38
C LEU A 196 3.54 41.62 -0.72
N GLU A 197 3.86 40.83 -1.74
CA GLU A 197 4.74 41.25 -2.84
C GLU A 197 4.09 42.32 -3.72
N SER A 198 2.80 42.18 -4.04
CA SER A 198 2.04 43.24 -4.74
C SER A 198 1.91 44.51 -3.90
N SER A 199 1.60 44.40 -2.60
CA SER A 199 1.51 45.56 -1.69
C SER A 199 2.83 46.32 -1.55
N THR A 200 3.96 45.62 -1.60
CA THR A 200 5.31 46.21 -1.51
C THR A 200 5.69 47.01 -2.77
N SER A 201 5.03 46.76 -3.91
CA SER A 201 5.39 47.34 -5.21
C SER A 201 4.73 48.68 -5.56
N ILE A 202 3.92 49.27 -4.69
CA ILE A 202 3.23 50.54 -4.94
C ILE A 202 4.18 51.71 -4.59
N PRO A 203 4.72 52.47 -5.57
CA PRO A 203 5.46 53.68 -5.25
C PRO A 203 4.50 54.74 -4.71
N THR A 204 4.79 55.27 -3.52
CA THR A 204 4.06 56.41 -2.97
C THR A 204 4.11 57.58 -3.98
N PRO A 205 2.97 58.09 -4.48
CA PRO A 205 2.99 59.23 -5.37
C PRO A 205 3.42 60.47 -4.56
N THR A 206 4.67 60.90 -4.73
CA THR A 206 5.18 62.15 -4.17
C THR A 206 4.42 63.31 -4.81
N SER A 207 3.32 63.71 -4.16
CA SER A 207 2.41 64.72 -4.68
C SER A 207 3.14 66.05 -4.83
N SER A 208 3.28 66.52 -6.07
CA SER A 208 3.98 67.76 -6.41
C SER A 208 3.27 68.97 -5.80
N ALA A 209 3.73 69.39 -4.62
CA ALA A 209 3.26 70.59 -3.94
C ALA A 209 3.74 71.84 -4.70
N SER A 210 2.90 72.32 -5.62
CA SER A 210 3.15 73.52 -6.42
C SER A 210 2.92 74.79 -5.59
N SER A 211 3.98 75.61 -5.47
CA SER A 211 3.95 77.05 -5.22
C SER A 211 5.14 77.65 -5.98
N ALA A 212 4.98 78.55 -6.96
CA ALA A 212 4.32 79.86 -6.93
C ALA A 212 5.16 80.92 -6.22
#